data_AF-S2RV84-F1
#
_entry.id   AF-S2RV84-F1
#
_cell.length_a   1.000
_cell.length_b   1.000
_cell.length_c   1.000
_cell.angle_alpha   90.00
_cell.angle_beta   90.00
_cell.angle_gamma   90.00
#
_symmetry.space_group_name_H-M   'P 1'
#
loop_
_entity.id
_entity.type
_entity.pdbx_description
1 polymer ?
#
loop_
_entity_poly.entity_id
_entity_poly.type
_entity_poly.pdbx_seq_one_letter_code
_entity_poly.pdbx_strand_id
1 'polypeptide(L)'
;HIKFEAEVDLLKRLRAQTASVNGVYAQNRVQVLSFSRLAWYFLKNTALYQQPRLDRASNTMLVAKILGESKEELTIYAGEAHNTGFVTQLADQLSELVTGRITAEDLNTTVAALTPGDRHRAKLRDLGIILDHYEAEIGPYATNASLLSGLQQVMRNQDLSHTFIYLNDFNVFSASETGLVETMIETAAEVTVSLVLDKPYPAAPPVAPNLFLPAGRLYHRLYQKAKTMKVPIRLDRFAKPRPLSEGMKHLADWWQTSTNLQPQAPAQTAQNKEVELAVATDPYHELRTVARQIYQAVRQCARYRDFLILARRLDP
;
A
#
# COMPACT_ATOMS: atom_id res chain seq x y z
N HIS A 1 -6.18 1.62 14.83
CA HIS A 1 -6.74 2.95 15.12
C HIS A 1 -7.35 3.63 13.90
N ILE A 2 -6.60 3.86 12.82
CA ILE A 2 -7.06 4.58 11.60
C ILE A 2 -8.40 4.07 11.03
N LYS A 3 -8.64 2.76 10.99
CA LYS A 3 -9.86 2.17 10.38
C LYS A 3 -11.14 2.50 11.13
N PHE A 4 -11.12 2.43 12.46
CA PHE A 4 -12.29 2.73 13.30
C PHE A 4 -12.59 4.23 13.30
N GLU A 5 -11.55 5.07 13.35
CA GLU A 5 -11.71 6.52 13.23
C GLU A 5 -12.27 6.93 11.86
N ALA A 6 -11.79 6.32 10.77
CA ALA A 6 -12.32 6.55 9.43
C ALA A 6 -13.80 6.15 9.30
N GLU A 7 -14.18 5.00 9.87
CA GLU A 7 -15.58 4.55 9.90
C GLU A 7 -16.47 5.49 10.71
N VAL A 8 -16.03 5.87 11.92
CA VAL A 8 -16.76 6.81 12.79
C VAL A 8 -16.92 8.17 12.12
N ASP A 9 -15.88 8.69 11.46
CA ASP A 9 -15.94 9.98 10.78
C ASP A 9 -16.81 9.93 9.52
N LEU A 10 -16.79 8.81 8.77
CA LEU A 10 -17.71 8.59 7.66
C LEU A 10 -19.16 8.60 8.14
N LEU A 11 -19.48 7.85 9.21
CA LEU A 11 -20.82 7.77 9.78
C LEU A 11 -21.30 9.14 10.28
N LYS A 12 -20.42 9.94 10.92
CA LYS A 12 -20.75 11.33 11.32
C LYS A 12 -21.07 12.22 10.13
N ARG A 13 -20.30 12.12 9.04
CA ARG A 13 -20.55 12.92 7.81
C ARG A 13 -21.84 12.51 7.13
N LEU A 14 -22.12 11.21 7.03
CA LEU A 14 -23.38 10.70 6.48
C LEU A 14 -24.58 11.12 7.34
N ARG A 15 -24.44 11.11 8.68
CA ARG A 15 -25.45 11.66 9.60
C ARG A 15 -25.68 13.16 9.36
N ALA A 16 -24.64 13.94 9.07
CA ALA A 16 -24.81 15.37 8.81
C ALA A 16 -25.52 15.66 7.48
N GLN A 17 -25.37 14.77 6.48
CA GLN A 17 -26.01 14.90 5.17
C GLN A 17 -27.43 14.33 5.13
N THR A 18 -27.70 13.29 5.91
CA THR A 18 -29.03 12.70 6.05
C THR A 18 -29.71 13.46 7.16
N ALA A 19 -30.73 14.26 6.88
CA ALA A 19 -31.47 15.07 7.87
C ALA A 19 -32.23 14.20 8.89
N SER A 20 -31.55 13.31 9.62
CA SER A 20 -32.11 12.54 10.73
C SER A 20 -32.25 13.49 11.92
N VAL A 21 -33.47 13.98 12.09
CA VAL A 21 -33.85 15.00 13.07
C VAL A 21 -33.78 14.47 14.50
N ASN A 22 -33.77 13.15 14.74
CA ASN A 22 -33.71 12.59 16.10
C ASN A 22 -33.03 11.21 16.13
N GLY A 23 -32.02 11.05 16.99
CA GLY A 23 -31.52 9.72 17.39
C GLY A 23 -30.31 9.17 16.62
N VAL A 24 -29.74 8.11 17.21
CA VAL A 24 -28.54 7.37 16.79
C VAL A 24 -28.58 7.05 15.28
N TYR A 25 -27.51 7.40 14.56
CA TYR A 25 -27.35 7.04 13.14
C TYR A 25 -26.62 5.70 13.04
N ALA A 26 -27.33 4.66 12.64
CA ALA A 26 -26.78 3.34 12.34
C ALA A 26 -27.01 3.02 10.86
N GLN A 27 -25.99 2.54 10.15
CA GLN A 27 -26.07 2.19 8.74
C GLN A 27 -25.38 0.85 8.51
N ASN A 28 -26.15 -0.17 8.10
CA ASN A 28 -25.63 -1.51 7.83
C ASN A 28 -25.15 -1.69 6.38
N ARG A 29 -25.48 -0.74 5.48
CA ARG A 29 -25.16 -0.81 4.05
C ARG A 29 -23.78 -0.22 3.68
N VAL A 30 -23.05 0.31 4.66
CA VAL A 30 -21.73 0.92 4.46
C VAL A 30 -20.76 0.29 5.45
N GLN A 31 -19.62 -0.18 4.97
CA GLN A 31 -18.58 -0.79 5.80
C GLN A 31 -17.21 -0.29 5.36
N VAL A 32 -16.31 -0.02 6.33
CA VAL A 32 -14.93 0.40 6.06
C VAL A 32 -13.99 -0.78 6.32
N LEU A 33 -13.43 -1.36 5.26
CA LEU A 33 -12.63 -2.58 5.34
C LEU A 33 -11.29 -2.39 4.62
N SER A 34 -10.20 -2.86 5.23
CA SER A 34 -8.97 -3.12 4.48
C SER A 34 -9.09 -4.44 3.71
N PHE A 35 -8.24 -4.68 2.72
CA PHE A 35 -8.23 -5.95 1.98
C PHE A 35 -8.14 -7.19 2.89
N SER A 36 -7.29 -7.19 3.92
CA SER A 36 -7.23 -8.31 4.86
C SER A 36 -8.54 -8.54 5.64
N ARG A 37 -9.28 -7.47 5.95
CA ARG A 37 -10.56 -7.56 6.68
C ARG A 37 -11.69 -7.97 5.75
N LEU A 38 -11.65 -7.50 4.50
CA LEU A 38 -12.55 -7.96 3.43
C LEU A 38 -12.35 -9.45 3.14
N ALA A 39 -11.09 -9.90 3.06
CA ALA A 39 -10.75 -11.31 2.92
C ALA A 39 -11.31 -12.14 4.09
N TRP A 40 -11.10 -11.70 5.34
CA TRP A 40 -11.73 -12.35 6.51
C TRP A 40 -13.26 -12.39 6.40
N TYR A 41 -13.90 -11.29 6.00
CA TYR A 41 -15.35 -11.19 5.92
C TYR A 41 -15.96 -12.28 5.03
N PHE A 42 -15.36 -12.49 3.85
CA PHE A 42 -15.81 -13.48 2.88
C PHE A 42 -15.29 -14.90 3.13
N LEU A 43 -14.07 -15.03 3.66
CA LEU A 43 -13.37 -16.32 3.73
C LEU A 43 -13.44 -16.98 5.11
N LYS A 44 -13.88 -16.31 6.18
CA LYS A 44 -13.84 -16.85 7.56
C LYS A 44 -14.39 -18.28 7.72
N ASN A 45 -15.32 -18.71 6.87
CA ASN A 45 -15.96 -20.03 6.91
C ASN A 45 -15.41 -21.01 5.86
N THR A 46 -14.35 -20.66 5.12
CA THR A 46 -13.74 -21.51 4.09
C THR A 46 -12.54 -22.27 4.65
N ALA A 47 -12.24 -23.44 4.08
CA ALA A 47 -11.06 -24.23 4.46
C ALA A 47 -9.75 -23.43 4.33
N LEU A 48 -9.65 -22.58 3.30
CA LEU A 48 -8.51 -21.69 3.08
C LEU A 48 -8.23 -20.78 4.29
N TYR A 49 -9.27 -20.18 4.89
CA TYR A 49 -9.07 -19.29 6.03
C TYR A 49 -8.78 -20.03 7.34
N GLN A 50 -9.14 -21.32 7.41
CA GLN A 50 -8.89 -22.19 8.56
C GLN A 50 -7.47 -22.79 8.55
N GLN A 51 -6.73 -22.67 7.46
CA GLN A 51 -5.32 -23.05 7.41
C GLN A 51 -4.47 -22.21 8.39
N PRO A 52 -3.38 -22.78 8.94
CA PRO A 52 -2.43 -22.01 9.73
C PRO A 52 -1.87 -20.84 8.91
N ARG A 53 -1.66 -19.69 9.57
CA ARG A 53 -1.07 -18.51 8.92
C ARG A 53 0.42 -18.72 8.74
N LEU A 54 0.94 -18.40 7.56
CA LEU A 54 2.38 -18.27 7.36
C LEU A 54 2.79 -16.88 7.85
N ASP A 55 3.03 -16.77 9.15
CA ASP A 55 3.57 -15.56 9.78
C ASP A 55 5.09 -15.48 9.59
N ARG A 56 5.71 -14.37 10.03
CA ARG A 56 7.14 -14.17 9.82
C ARG A 56 8.00 -15.27 10.45
N ALA A 57 7.65 -15.75 11.63
CA ALA A 57 8.43 -16.75 12.34
C ALA A 57 8.33 -18.13 11.66
N SER A 58 7.11 -18.58 11.37
CA SER A 58 6.86 -19.83 10.64
C SER A 58 7.44 -19.79 9.23
N ASN A 59 7.37 -18.64 8.54
CA ASN A 59 8.02 -18.44 7.25
C ASN A 59 9.54 -18.61 7.33
N THR A 60 10.18 -17.94 8.31
CA THR A 60 11.63 -18.08 8.53
C THR A 60 12.02 -19.53 8.83
N MET A 61 11.24 -20.25 9.63
CA MET A 61 11.49 -21.68 9.90
C MET A 61 11.34 -22.56 8.66
N LEU A 62 10.31 -22.31 7.84
CA LEU A 62 10.08 -23.01 6.59
C LEU A 62 11.26 -22.81 5.63
N VAL A 63 11.73 -21.57 5.49
CA VAL A 63 12.85 -21.22 4.63
C VAL A 63 14.17 -21.78 5.16
N ALA A 64 14.38 -21.82 6.47
CA ALA A 64 15.54 -22.48 7.08
C ALA A 64 15.59 -23.97 6.73
N LYS A 65 14.43 -24.65 6.79
CA LYS A 65 14.28 -26.05 6.41
C LYS A 65 14.64 -26.25 4.93
N ILE A 66 14.02 -25.48 4.03
CA ILE A 66 14.26 -25.57 2.58
C ILE A 66 15.75 -25.34 2.26
N LEU A 67 16.38 -24.31 2.84
CA LEU A 67 17.81 -24.05 2.65
C LEU A 67 18.71 -25.21 3.11
N GLY A 68 18.32 -25.89 4.19
CA GLY A 68 19.03 -27.06 4.70
C GLY A 68 18.92 -28.27 3.76
N GLU A 69 17.72 -28.51 3.22
CA GLU A 69 17.41 -29.65 2.36
C GLU A 69 17.97 -29.47 0.94
N SER A 70 17.90 -28.26 0.36
CA SER A 70 18.38 -27.97 -1.00
C SER A 70 19.88 -27.66 -1.07
N LYS A 71 20.64 -27.81 0.03
CA LYS A 71 22.03 -27.33 0.13
C LYS A 71 22.96 -27.81 -0.99
N GLU A 72 22.77 -29.04 -1.47
CA GLU A 72 23.59 -29.64 -2.53
C GLU A 72 23.30 -29.06 -3.92
N GLU A 73 22.13 -28.45 -4.11
CA GLU A 73 21.69 -27.83 -5.37
C GLU A 73 22.10 -26.35 -5.48
N LEU A 74 22.45 -25.74 -4.35
CA LEU A 74 22.79 -24.32 -4.23
C LEU A 74 24.29 -24.07 -4.47
N THR A 75 24.64 -22.85 -4.85
CA THR A 75 26.05 -22.44 -5.01
C THR A 75 26.46 -21.32 -4.06
N ILE A 76 25.86 -20.15 -4.20
CA ILE A 76 26.14 -18.97 -3.39
C ILE A 76 25.46 -19.10 -2.04
N TYR A 77 24.24 -19.66 -2.00
CA TYR A 77 23.47 -19.76 -0.76
C TYR A 77 23.76 -21.03 0.07
N ALA A 78 24.54 -21.97 -0.45
CA ALA A 78 24.84 -23.24 0.23
C ALA A 78 25.49 -23.06 1.62
N GLY A 79 26.28 -22.00 1.81
CA GLY A 79 26.94 -21.68 3.08
C GLY A 79 26.09 -20.86 4.06
N GLU A 80 24.99 -20.26 3.59
CA GLU A 80 24.23 -19.26 4.36
C GLU A 80 23.06 -19.85 5.17
N ALA A 81 22.81 -21.16 5.06
CA ALA A 81 21.71 -21.84 5.76
C ALA A 81 21.74 -21.67 7.29
N HIS A 82 22.91 -21.41 7.88
CA HIS A 82 23.09 -21.25 9.33
C HIS A 82 23.09 -19.77 9.75
N ASN A 83 23.03 -18.83 8.80
CA ASN A 83 23.02 -17.40 9.05
C ASN A 83 21.59 -16.91 9.24
N THR A 84 21.15 -16.77 10.50
CA THR A 84 19.77 -16.40 10.85
C THR A 84 19.32 -15.07 10.23
N GLY A 85 20.23 -14.10 10.10
CA GLY A 85 19.95 -12.83 9.44
C GLY A 85 19.66 -12.99 7.95
N PHE A 86 20.45 -13.82 7.26
CA PHE A 86 20.23 -14.15 5.85
C PHE A 86 18.91 -14.89 5.65
N VAL A 87 18.64 -15.93 6.45
CA VAL A 87 17.39 -16.72 6.35
C VAL A 87 16.17 -15.82 6.52
N THR A 88 16.21 -14.89 7.48
CA THR A 88 15.11 -13.94 7.71
C THR A 88 14.89 -13.02 6.50
N GLN A 89 15.96 -12.48 5.92
CA GLN A 89 15.86 -11.63 4.74
C GLN A 89 15.35 -12.40 3.52
N LEU A 90 15.82 -13.64 3.33
CA LEU A 90 15.37 -14.51 2.26
C LEU A 90 13.89 -14.86 2.41
N ALA A 91 13.42 -15.14 3.63
CA ALA A 91 12.02 -15.42 3.90
C ALA A 91 11.13 -14.21 3.59
N ASP A 92 11.55 -13.00 3.99
CA ASP A 92 10.86 -11.75 3.65
C ASP A 92 10.82 -11.57 2.10
N GLN A 93 11.92 -11.85 1.40
CA GLN A 93 12.02 -11.77 -0.06
C GLN A 93 11.11 -12.78 -0.78
N LEU A 94 11.07 -14.05 -0.35
CA LEU A 94 10.20 -15.08 -0.93
C LEU A 94 8.72 -14.72 -0.75
N SER A 95 8.35 -14.19 0.42
CA SER A 95 6.99 -13.68 0.66
C SER A 95 6.65 -12.49 -0.26
N GLU A 96 7.61 -11.62 -0.55
CA GLU A 96 7.43 -10.51 -1.49
C GLU A 96 7.24 -11.01 -2.93
N LEU A 97 8.01 -12.00 -3.38
CA LEU A 97 7.87 -12.62 -4.71
C LEU A 97 6.49 -13.24 -4.89
N VAL A 98 6.02 -14.02 -3.90
CA VAL A 98 4.67 -14.60 -3.92
C VAL A 98 3.59 -13.51 -3.95
N THR A 99 3.76 -12.43 -3.17
CA THR A 99 2.83 -11.29 -3.18
C THR A 99 2.85 -10.55 -4.52
N GLY A 100 4.03 -10.46 -5.13
CA GLY A 100 4.29 -9.95 -6.47
C GLY A 100 3.88 -10.87 -7.61
N ARG A 101 3.36 -12.07 -7.31
CA ARG A 101 2.99 -13.11 -8.29
C ARG A 101 4.15 -13.46 -9.24
N ILE A 102 5.38 -13.50 -8.72
CA ILE A 102 6.56 -13.94 -9.45
C ILE A 102 6.78 -15.41 -9.09
N THR A 103 6.80 -16.28 -10.10
CA THR A 103 7.00 -17.73 -9.90
C THR A 103 8.47 -18.14 -10.03
N ALA A 104 8.79 -19.37 -9.61
CA ALA A 104 10.09 -19.97 -9.90
C ALA A 104 10.38 -20.04 -11.43
N GLU A 105 9.35 -20.30 -12.24
CA GLU A 105 9.43 -20.30 -13.71
C GLU A 105 9.79 -18.91 -14.28
N ASP A 106 9.16 -17.84 -13.76
CA ASP A 106 9.47 -16.47 -14.15
C ASP A 106 10.94 -16.11 -13.86
N LEU A 107 11.45 -16.52 -12.69
CA LEU A 107 12.85 -16.32 -12.31
C LEU A 107 13.79 -17.12 -13.22
N ASN A 108 13.48 -18.39 -13.49
CA ASN A 108 14.28 -19.23 -14.37
C ASN A 108 14.35 -18.67 -15.79
N THR A 109 13.23 -18.17 -16.32
CA THR A 109 13.18 -17.47 -17.61
C THR A 109 14.05 -16.23 -17.59
N THR A 110 14.01 -15.45 -16.51
CA THR A 110 14.86 -14.26 -16.33
C THR A 110 16.35 -14.62 -16.32
N VAL A 111 16.73 -15.68 -15.58
CA VAL A 111 18.11 -16.18 -15.51
C VAL A 111 18.62 -16.66 -16.87
N ALA A 112 17.78 -17.34 -17.64
CA ALA A 112 18.12 -17.82 -18.98
C ALA A 112 18.39 -16.66 -19.97
N ALA A 113 17.67 -15.54 -19.81
CA ALA A 113 17.84 -14.34 -20.63
C ALA A 113 19.09 -13.50 -20.26
N LEU A 114 19.71 -13.72 -19.09
CA LEU A 114 20.92 -13.01 -18.70
C LEU A 114 22.14 -13.44 -19.51
N THR A 115 23.02 -12.48 -19.79
CA THR A 115 24.28 -12.74 -20.50
C THR A 115 25.15 -13.73 -19.72
N PRO A 116 25.88 -14.63 -20.41
CA PRO A 116 26.90 -15.45 -19.76
C PRO A 116 27.91 -14.57 -19.02
N GLY A 117 28.16 -14.88 -17.75
CA GLY A 117 29.07 -14.10 -16.89
C GLY A 117 28.40 -12.98 -16.08
N ASP A 118 27.08 -12.78 -16.18
CA ASP A 118 26.37 -11.84 -15.31
C ASP A 118 26.54 -12.25 -13.82
N ARG A 119 27.05 -11.32 -13.01
CA ARG A 119 27.34 -11.53 -11.58
C ARG A 119 26.11 -11.90 -10.74
N HIS A 120 24.90 -11.60 -11.20
CA HIS A 120 23.65 -11.89 -10.53
C HIS A 120 23.08 -13.27 -10.90
N ARG A 121 23.56 -13.88 -11.99
CA ARG A 121 23.02 -15.12 -12.54
C ARG A 121 23.00 -16.27 -11.52
N ALA A 122 24.11 -16.48 -10.81
CA ALA A 122 24.20 -17.53 -9.79
C ALA A 122 23.27 -17.29 -8.59
N LYS A 123 23.11 -16.02 -8.15
CA LYS A 123 22.19 -15.66 -7.06
C LYS A 123 20.74 -15.90 -7.44
N LEU A 124 20.35 -15.47 -8.65
CA LEU A 124 18.98 -15.63 -9.14
C LEU A 124 18.63 -17.09 -9.43
N ARG A 125 19.61 -17.89 -9.86
CA ARG A 125 19.41 -19.34 -10.01
C ARG A 125 19.16 -20.00 -8.65
N ASP A 126 20.01 -19.73 -7.65
CA ASP A 126 19.81 -20.27 -6.30
C ASP A 126 18.46 -19.80 -5.71
N LEU A 127 18.08 -18.54 -5.92
CA LEU A 127 16.76 -18.03 -5.53
C LEU A 127 15.61 -18.75 -6.24
N GLY A 128 15.76 -19.07 -7.53
CA GLY A 128 14.77 -19.82 -8.31
C GLY A 128 14.55 -21.23 -7.78
N ILE A 129 15.63 -21.95 -7.43
CA ILE A 129 15.56 -23.29 -6.81
C ILE A 129 14.80 -23.21 -5.48
N ILE A 130 15.18 -22.27 -4.62
CA ILE A 130 14.54 -22.10 -3.30
C ILE A 130 13.07 -21.71 -3.46
N LEU A 131 12.74 -20.84 -4.42
CA LEU A 131 11.36 -20.43 -4.70
C LEU A 131 10.51 -21.62 -5.17
N ASP A 132 11.05 -22.52 -5.97
CA ASP A 132 10.35 -23.73 -6.44
C ASP A 132 9.94 -24.63 -5.26
N HIS A 133 10.89 -24.94 -4.37
CA HIS A 133 10.60 -25.67 -3.14
C HIS A 133 9.62 -24.92 -2.23
N TYR A 134 9.79 -23.61 -2.11
CA TYR A 134 8.91 -22.77 -1.29
C TYR A 134 7.47 -22.80 -1.82
N GLU A 135 7.25 -22.67 -3.12
CA GLU A 135 5.93 -22.78 -3.75
C GLU A 135 5.27 -24.15 -3.48
N ALA A 136 6.04 -25.23 -3.51
CA ALA A 136 5.55 -26.57 -3.20
C ALA A 136 5.16 -26.75 -1.72
N GLU A 137 5.88 -26.10 -0.79
CA GLU A 137 5.67 -26.28 0.64
C GLU A 137 4.67 -25.29 1.29
N ILE A 138 4.38 -24.15 0.67
CA ILE A 138 3.49 -23.14 1.28
C ILE A 138 1.99 -23.47 1.20
N GLY A 139 1.59 -24.45 0.37
CA GLY A 139 0.18 -24.80 0.13
C GLY A 139 -0.69 -25.09 1.38
N PRO A 140 -0.15 -25.73 2.44
CA PRO A 140 -0.86 -25.93 3.70
C PRO A 140 -1.11 -24.65 4.51
N TYR A 141 -0.51 -23.51 4.14
CA TYR A 141 -0.58 -22.27 4.90
C TYR A 141 -1.38 -21.16 4.19
N ALA A 142 -2.12 -20.39 4.97
CA ALA A 142 -2.81 -19.19 4.51
C ALA A 142 -1.85 -17.99 4.41
N THR A 143 -1.23 -17.81 3.25
CA THR A 143 -0.46 -16.60 2.89
C THR A 143 -1.35 -15.39 2.59
N ASN A 144 -0.80 -14.18 2.55
CA ASN A 144 -1.58 -12.99 2.13
C ASN A 144 -2.05 -13.11 0.67
N ALA A 145 -1.16 -13.56 -0.22
CA ALA A 145 -1.48 -13.75 -1.63
C ALA A 145 -2.60 -14.80 -1.85
N SER A 146 -2.54 -15.94 -1.15
CA SER A 146 -3.58 -16.98 -1.25
C SER A 146 -4.94 -16.47 -0.76
N LEU A 147 -4.99 -15.72 0.34
CA LEU A 147 -6.23 -15.10 0.81
C LEU A 147 -6.79 -14.08 -0.19
N LEU A 148 -5.96 -13.25 -0.80
CA LEU A 148 -6.42 -12.31 -1.82
C LEU A 148 -6.91 -13.04 -3.08
N SER A 149 -6.29 -14.17 -3.44
CA SER A 149 -6.73 -15.04 -4.53
C SER A 149 -8.07 -15.72 -4.23
N GLY A 150 -8.23 -16.29 -3.03
CA GLY A 150 -9.50 -16.87 -2.58
C GLY A 150 -10.62 -15.83 -2.52
N LEU A 151 -10.32 -14.61 -2.09
CA LEU A 151 -11.27 -13.49 -2.13
C LEU A 151 -11.69 -13.18 -3.57
N GLN A 152 -10.76 -13.12 -4.52
CA GLN A 152 -11.09 -12.93 -5.94
C GLN A 152 -12.06 -14.00 -6.44
N GLN A 153 -11.81 -15.27 -6.11
CA GLN A 153 -12.69 -16.37 -6.50
C GLN A 153 -14.10 -16.23 -5.90
N VAL A 154 -14.20 -15.90 -4.61
CA VAL A 154 -15.51 -15.68 -3.96
C VAL A 154 -16.26 -14.50 -4.58
N MET A 155 -15.56 -13.39 -4.85
CA MET A 155 -16.18 -12.21 -5.46
C MET A 155 -16.74 -12.48 -6.87
N ARG A 156 -16.06 -13.32 -7.67
CA ARG A 156 -16.57 -13.73 -8.99
C ARG A 156 -17.81 -14.63 -8.92
N ASN A 157 -18.00 -15.34 -7.80
CA ASN A 157 -19.12 -16.26 -7.61
C ASN A 157 -20.31 -15.60 -6.89
N GLN A 158 -20.18 -14.36 -6.43
CA GLN A 158 -21.25 -13.62 -5.77
C GLN A 158 -21.83 -12.56 -6.69
N ASP A 159 -23.12 -12.28 -6.49
CA ASP A 159 -23.75 -11.15 -7.15
C ASP A 159 -23.32 -9.83 -6.47
N LEU A 160 -22.42 -9.12 -7.15
CA LEU A 160 -21.93 -7.80 -6.73
C LEU A 160 -22.48 -6.67 -7.62
N SER A 161 -23.47 -6.94 -8.47
CA SER A 161 -24.08 -5.97 -9.40
C SER A 161 -24.78 -4.79 -8.72
N HIS A 162 -25.02 -4.89 -7.41
CA HIS A 162 -25.57 -3.82 -6.56
C HIS A 162 -24.58 -3.29 -5.51
N THR A 163 -23.30 -3.65 -5.64
CA THR A 163 -22.24 -3.26 -4.69
C THR A 163 -21.41 -2.11 -5.24
N PHE A 164 -21.26 -1.05 -4.44
CA PHE A 164 -20.42 0.12 -4.75
C PHE A 164 -19.16 0.07 -3.90
N ILE A 165 -18.00 0.12 -4.54
CA ILE A 165 -16.69 -0.01 -3.89
C ILE A 165 -15.93 1.31 -4.00
N TYR A 166 -15.40 1.79 -2.88
CA TYR A 166 -14.56 2.98 -2.80
C TYR A 166 -13.17 2.60 -2.30
N LEU A 167 -12.15 2.81 -3.12
CA LEU A 167 -10.75 2.60 -2.77
C LEU A 167 -10.12 3.96 -2.50
N ASN A 168 -9.65 4.19 -1.27
CA ASN A 168 -9.03 5.45 -0.85
C ASN A 168 -7.68 5.18 -0.18
N ASP A 169 -6.77 6.14 -0.27
CA ASP A 169 -5.42 6.13 0.34
C ASP A 169 -4.47 5.05 -0.20
N PHE A 170 -4.64 4.65 -1.47
CA PHE A 170 -3.71 3.75 -2.17
C PHE A 170 -2.95 4.47 -3.28
N ASN A 171 -1.62 4.47 -3.20
CA ASN A 171 -0.75 5.01 -4.26
C ASN A 171 -0.07 3.90 -5.08
N VAL A 172 -0.02 2.68 -4.55
CA VAL A 172 0.56 1.49 -5.17
C VAL A 172 -0.25 0.27 -4.72
N PHE A 173 -0.36 -0.72 -5.59
CA PHE A 173 -0.84 -2.06 -5.25
C PHE A 173 0.22 -3.07 -5.67
N SER A 174 0.45 -4.08 -4.84
CA SER A 174 1.14 -5.31 -5.24
C SER A 174 0.40 -6.01 -6.39
N ALA A 175 1.03 -7.00 -7.04
CA ALA A 175 0.37 -7.74 -8.11
C ALA A 175 -0.89 -8.49 -7.61
N SER A 176 -0.82 -9.07 -6.41
CA SER A 176 -1.97 -9.74 -5.79
C SER A 176 -3.12 -8.80 -5.48
N GLU A 177 -2.84 -7.61 -4.94
CA GLU A 177 -3.84 -6.57 -4.71
C GLU A 177 -4.39 -5.99 -6.01
N THR A 178 -3.54 -5.84 -7.02
CA THR A 178 -3.96 -5.40 -8.36
C THR A 178 -4.97 -6.37 -8.93
N GLY A 179 -4.71 -7.69 -8.87
CA GLY A 179 -5.68 -8.70 -9.32
C GLY A 179 -7.01 -8.65 -8.56
N LEU A 180 -6.97 -8.31 -7.26
CA LEU A 180 -8.18 -8.10 -6.48
C LEU A 180 -8.97 -6.88 -6.98
N VAL A 181 -8.31 -5.74 -7.18
CA VAL A 181 -8.95 -4.51 -7.69
C VAL A 181 -9.51 -4.73 -9.10
N GLU A 182 -8.80 -5.46 -9.96
CA GLU A 182 -9.31 -5.84 -11.28
C GLU A 182 -10.59 -6.68 -11.17
N THR A 183 -10.62 -7.64 -10.25
CA THR A 183 -11.81 -8.46 -9.98
C THR A 183 -12.97 -7.61 -9.44
N MET A 184 -12.69 -6.62 -8.59
CA MET A 184 -13.70 -5.65 -8.15
C MET A 184 -14.28 -4.87 -9.32
N ILE A 185 -13.43 -4.38 -10.24
CA ILE A 185 -13.85 -3.63 -11.43
C ILE A 185 -14.70 -4.51 -12.37
N GLU A 186 -14.39 -5.81 -12.44
CA GLU A 186 -15.12 -6.79 -13.24
C GLU A 186 -16.53 -7.08 -12.70
N THR A 187 -16.67 -7.17 -11.38
CA THR A 187 -17.84 -7.80 -10.74
C THR A 187 -18.79 -6.82 -10.05
N ALA A 188 -18.27 -5.69 -9.54
CA ALA A 188 -19.05 -4.72 -8.78
C ALA A 188 -19.87 -3.79 -9.68
N ALA A 189 -20.91 -3.16 -9.11
CA ALA A 189 -21.71 -2.15 -9.81
C ALA A 189 -20.87 -0.94 -10.24
N GLU A 190 -20.01 -0.48 -9.33
CA GLU A 190 -19.14 0.67 -9.55
C GLU A 190 -17.95 0.60 -8.60
N VAL A 191 -16.75 0.84 -9.13
CA VAL A 191 -15.52 1.00 -8.36
C VAL A 191 -15.01 2.42 -8.54
N THR A 192 -14.95 3.18 -7.45
CA THR A 192 -14.36 4.52 -7.41
C THR A 192 -13.01 4.45 -6.73
N VAL A 193 -11.96 4.90 -7.42
CA VAL A 193 -10.60 4.97 -6.86
C VAL A 193 -10.22 6.43 -6.66
N SER A 194 -9.85 6.77 -5.42
CA SER A 194 -9.38 8.10 -5.03
C SER A 194 -7.86 8.11 -5.04
N LEU A 195 -7.28 9.00 -5.86
CA LEU A 195 -5.84 9.16 -6.03
C LEU A 195 -5.46 10.64 -5.84
N VAL A 196 -4.32 10.89 -5.20
CA VAL A 196 -3.74 12.23 -5.08
C VAL A 196 -2.84 12.48 -6.27
N LEU A 197 -3.28 13.35 -7.18
CA LEU A 197 -2.62 13.65 -8.46
C LEU A 197 -2.70 15.14 -8.78
N ASP A 198 -1.80 15.61 -9.64
CA ASP A 198 -1.87 16.93 -10.28
C ASP A 198 -2.77 16.93 -11.52
N LYS A 199 -2.85 15.81 -12.24
CA LYS A 199 -3.66 15.65 -13.45
C LYS A 199 -3.98 14.16 -13.72
N PRO A 200 -4.98 13.86 -14.57
CA PRO A 200 -5.23 12.50 -15.02
C PRO A 200 -4.20 12.02 -16.06
N TYR A 201 -3.96 10.70 -16.10
CA TYR A 201 -2.96 10.05 -16.96
C TYR A 201 -3.55 8.96 -17.90
N PRO A 202 -4.59 9.24 -18.71
CA PRO A 202 -5.26 8.21 -19.51
C PRO A 202 -4.42 7.73 -20.70
N ALA A 203 -3.66 8.63 -21.33
CA ALA A 203 -2.90 8.33 -22.54
C ALA A 203 -1.52 7.72 -22.26
N ALA A 204 -0.78 8.29 -21.31
CA ALA A 204 0.58 7.87 -20.95
C ALA A 204 0.80 8.01 -19.43
N PRO A 205 1.63 7.16 -18.81
CA PRO A 205 1.97 7.29 -17.40
C PRO A 205 2.94 8.48 -17.17
N PRO A 206 3.03 9.00 -15.94
CA PRO A 206 4.07 9.97 -15.60
C PRO A 206 5.48 9.36 -15.73
N VAL A 207 6.44 10.20 -16.10
CA VAL A 207 7.87 9.87 -16.19
C VAL A 207 8.62 10.60 -15.08
N ALA A 208 9.69 9.99 -14.57
CA ALA A 208 10.51 10.62 -13.55
C ALA A 208 11.33 11.78 -14.14
N PRO A 209 11.56 12.88 -13.39
CA PRO A 209 11.10 13.10 -12.03
C PRO A 209 9.66 13.65 -11.99
N ASN A 210 8.83 13.10 -11.10
CA ASN A 210 7.46 13.55 -10.89
C ASN A 210 7.01 13.26 -9.45
N LEU A 211 6.44 14.24 -8.75
CA LEU A 211 5.98 14.09 -7.35
C LEU A 211 4.90 13.01 -7.19
N PHE A 212 4.01 12.88 -8.17
CA PHE A 212 2.87 11.97 -8.18
C PHE A 212 3.14 10.67 -8.96
N LEU A 213 4.42 10.34 -9.21
CA LEU A 213 4.81 9.20 -10.05
C LEU A 213 4.11 7.87 -9.69
N PRO A 214 4.04 7.43 -8.41
CA PRO A 214 3.41 6.16 -8.07
C PRO A 214 1.91 6.17 -8.35
N ALA A 215 1.21 7.19 -7.87
CA ALA A 215 -0.23 7.33 -8.04
C ALA A 215 -0.63 7.50 -9.52
N GLY A 216 0.14 8.27 -10.29
CA GLY A 216 -0.16 8.48 -11.71
C GLY A 216 0.12 7.23 -12.56
N ARG A 217 1.12 6.42 -12.21
CA ARG A 217 1.30 5.08 -12.81
C ARG A 217 0.14 4.15 -12.47
N LEU A 218 -0.33 4.19 -11.21
CA LEU A 218 -1.49 3.43 -10.78
C LEU A 218 -2.76 3.83 -11.55
N TYR A 219 -3.03 5.14 -11.67
CA TYR A 219 -4.10 5.69 -12.50
C TYR A 219 -4.03 5.12 -13.92
N HIS A 220 -2.87 5.27 -14.58
CA HIS A 220 -2.70 4.85 -15.96
C HIS A 220 -2.96 3.35 -16.12
N ARG A 221 -2.40 2.53 -15.24
CA ARG A 221 -2.57 1.07 -15.26
C ARG A 221 -4.04 0.67 -15.12
N LEU A 222 -4.76 1.22 -14.14
CA LEU A 222 -6.18 0.92 -13.93
C LEU A 222 -7.03 1.39 -15.12
N TYR A 223 -6.74 2.57 -15.68
CA TYR A 223 -7.44 3.10 -16.84
C TYR A 223 -7.26 2.20 -18.07
N GLN A 224 -6.03 1.79 -18.37
CA GLN A 224 -5.76 0.87 -19.49
C GLN A 224 -6.43 -0.48 -19.28
N LYS A 225 -6.37 -1.02 -18.06
CA LYS A 225 -7.00 -2.30 -17.73
C LYS A 225 -8.52 -2.24 -17.89
N ALA A 226 -9.17 -1.19 -17.39
CA ALA A 226 -10.59 -0.96 -17.57
C ALA A 226 -10.99 -0.89 -19.06
N LYS A 227 -10.16 -0.23 -19.89
CA LYS A 227 -10.35 -0.18 -21.34
C LYS A 227 -10.24 -1.57 -21.99
N THR A 228 -9.24 -2.36 -21.61
CA THR A 228 -9.08 -3.75 -22.10
C THR A 228 -10.26 -4.64 -21.70
N MET A 229 -10.78 -4.48 -20.48
CA MET A 229 -11.96 -5.19 -19.98
C MET A 229 -13.28 -4.68 -20.58
N LYS A 230 -13.25 -3.58 -21.33
CA LYS A 230 -14.42 -2.92 -21.94
C LYS A 230 -15.49 -2.49 -20.91
N VAL A 231 -15.08 -2.17 -19.69
CA VAL A 231 -15.99 -1.63 -18.68
C VAL A 231 -16.20 -0.12 -18.90
N PRO A 232 -17.39 0.43 -18.61
CA PRO A 232 -17.62 1.87 -18.73
C PRO A 232 -16.74 2.67 -17.76
N ILE A 233 -15.93 3.59 -18.30
CA ILE A 233 -15.11 4.50 -17.50
C ILE A 233 -15.85 5.84 -17.36
N ARG A 234 -16.13 6.25 -16.12
CA ARG A 234 -16.74 7.56 -15.84
C ARG A 234 -15.70 8.68 -15.93
N LEU A 235 -16.19 9.91 -16.14
CA LEU A 235 -15.35 11.10 -16.11
C LEU A 235 -14.72 11.29 -14.73
N ASP A 236 -13.45 11.69 -14.73
CA ASP A 236 -12.72 12.04 -13.52
C ASP A 236 -13.44 13.15 -12.74
N ARG A 237 -13.54 12.96 -11.43
CA ARG A 237 -14.10 13.95 -10.51
C ARG A 237 -13.00 14.48 -9.61
N PHE A 238 -12.85 15.80 -9.57
CA PHE A 238 -11.87 16.47 -8.73
C PHE A 238 -12.50 16.85 -7.39
N ALA A 239 -11.77 16.61 -6.31
CA ALA A 239 -12.16 17.08 -4.99
C ALA A 239 -12.15 18.62 -4.95
N LYS A 240 -13.02 19.22 -4.12
CA LYS A 240 -12.98 20.66 -3.88
C LYS A 240 -11.62 21.04 -3.28
N PRO A 241 -10.99 22.14 -3.73
CA PRO A 241 -9.74 22.61 -3.13
C PRO A 241 -9.87 22.77 -1.63
N ARG A 242 -8.89 22.25 -0.88
CA ARG A 242 -8.85 22.43 0.57
C ARG A 242 -8.53 23.91 0.86
N PRO A 243 -9.20 24.56 1.83
CA PRO A 243 -8.76 25.86 2.30
C PRO A 243 -7.40 25.69 2.98
N LEU A 244 -6.35 26.05 2.26
CA LEU A 244 -4.98 26.08 2.75
C LEU A 244 -4.60 27.52 3.07
N SER A 245 -3.79 27.65 4.10
CA SER A 245 -3.12 28.88 4.46
C SER A 245 -2.15 29.28 3.33
N GLU A 246 -1.80 30.57 3.21
CA GLU A 246 -0.94 31.05 2.11
C GLU A 246 0.43 30.36 2.15
N GLY A 247 0.99 30.23 3.36
CA GLY A 247 2.24 29.54 3.60
C GLY A 247 2.21 28.07 3.19
N MET A 248 1.13 27.36 3.48
CA MET A 248 0.96 25.96 3.09
C MET A 248 0.77 25.78 1.59
N LYS A 249 0.13 26.75 0.91
CA LYS A 249 0.02 26.75 -0.56
C LYS A 249 1.38 26.91 -1.21
N HIS A 250 2.15 27.91 -0.79
CA HIS A 250 3.51 28.13 -1.28
C HIS A 250 4.40 26.91 -1.07
N LEU A 251 4.28 26.25 0.09
CA LEU A 251 5.01 25.02 0.37
C LEU A 251 4.64 23.89 -0.59
N ALA A 252 3.34 23.68 -0.82
CA ALA A 252 2.86 22.63 -1.72
C ALA A 252 3.30 22.87 -3.17
N ASP A 253 3.17 24.10 -3.65
CA ASP A 253 3.58 24.52 -5.00
C ASP A 253 5.10 24.39 -5.17
N TRP A 254 5.88 24.78 -4.15
CA TRP A 254 7.33 24.62 -4.16
C TRP A 254 7.73 23.14 -4.24
N TRP A 255 7.09 22.24 -3.47
CA TRP A 255 7.36 20.79 -3.52
C TRP A 255 7.08 20.20 -4.91
N GLN A 256 5.98 20.60 -5.53
CA GLN A 256 5.62 20.13 -6.86
C GLN A 256 6.58 20.65 -7.94
N THR A 257 6.88 21.96 -7.94
CA THR A 257 7.76 22.58 -8.94
C THR A 257 9.21 22.09 -8.81
N SER A 258 9.76 22.03 -7.59
CA SER A 258 11.12 21.54 -7.32
C SER A 258 11.30 20.08 -7.74
N THR A 259 10.37 19.20 -7.34
CA THR A 259 10.44 17.77 -7.67
C THR A 259 10.34 17.56 -9.18
N ASN A 260 9.48 18.31 -9.85
CA ASN A 260 9.28 18.19 -11.29
C ASN A 260 10.34 18.95 -12.11
N LEU A 261 11.39 19.50 -11.48
CA LEU A 261 12.45 20.31 -12.10
C LEU A 261 11.93 21.47 -12.94
N GLN A 262 10.82 22.08 -12.52
CA GLN A 262 10.26 23.25 -13.18
C GLN A 262 11.00 24.52 -12.74
N PRO A 263 11.09 25.56 -13.60
CA PRO A 263 11.68 26.83 -13.21
C PRO A 263 10.98 27.40 -11.98
N GLN A 264 11.77 27.68 -10.93
CA GLN A 264 11.23 28.24 -9.70
C GLN A 264 11.18 29.76 -9.80
N ALA A 265 10.07 30.35 -9.34
CA ALA A 265 10.03 31.77 -9.07
C ALA A 265 11.08 32.13 -7.98
N PRO A 266 11.68 33.33 -8.02
CA PRO A 266 12.61 33.77 -6.99
C PRO A 266 11.97 33.66 -5.61
N ALA A 267 12.78 33.27 -4.62
CA ALA A 267 12.32 33.12 -3.24
C ALA A 267 11.67 34.43 -2.76
N GLN A 268 10.38 34.35 -2.39
CA GLN A 268 9.69 35.48 -1.78
C GLN A 268 10.14 35.59 -0.32
N THR A 269 10.60 36.77 0.09
CA THR A 269 11.02 37.09 1.47
C THR A 269 9.86 37.43 2.40
N ALA A 270 8.62 37.19 1.97
CA ALA A 270 7.45 37.41 2.81
C ALA A 270 7.52 36.51 4.06
N GLN A 271 7.33 37.11 5.24
CA GLN A 271 7.40 36.41 6.50
C GLN A 271 6.18 35.49 6.65
N ASN A 272 6.37 34.20 6.40
CA ASN A 272 5.37 33.18 6.63
C ASN A 272 5.28 32.86 8.13
N LYS A 273 4.14 33.16 8.76
CA LYS A 273 3.88 32.85 10.19
C LYS A 273 3.21 31.49 10.41
N GLU A 274 2.94 30.76 9.33
CA GLU A 274 2.14 29.53 9.36
C GLU A 274 3.01 28.27 9.21
N VAL A 275 4.24 28.44 8.70
CA VAL A 275 5.26 27.38 8.59
C VAL A 275 6.52 27.87 9.28
N GLU A 276 6.94 27.17 10.34
CA GLU A 276 8.13 27.51 11.12
C GLU A 276 9.19 26.43 10.96
N LEU A 277 10.44 26.86 10.78
CA LEU A 277 11.61 25.99 10.86
C LEU A 277 12.24 26.16 12.24
N ALA A 278 12.38 25.06 12.97
CA ALA A 278 13.04 25.02 14.26
C ALA A 278 14.28 24.14 14.20
N VAL A 279 15.34 24.55 14.90
CA VAL A 279 16.56 23.76 15.08
C VAL A 279 16.68 23.40 16.55
N ALA A 280 16.93 22.13 16.84
CA ALA A 280 17.16 21.62 18.18
C ALA A 280 18.57 21.03 18.29
N THR A 281 19.10 20.97 19.52
CA THR A 281 20.43 20.42 19.80
C THR A 281 20.48 18.90 19.71
N ASP A 282 19.37 18.24 20.04
CA ASP A 282 19.20 16.79 20.04
C ASP A 282 17.71 16.43 19.96
N PRO A 283 17.36 15.17 19.62
CA PRO A 283 15.96 14.74 19.47
C PRO A 283 15.11 14.90 20.74
N TYR A 284 15.72 14.81 21.93
CA TYR A 284 14.99 14.99 23.19
C TYR A 284 14.55 16.45 23.35
N HIS A 285 15.43 17.41 23.07
CA HIS A 285 15.08 18.84 23.09
C HIS A 285 14.08 19.22 22.01
N GLU A 286 14.14 18.61 20.82
CA GLU A 286 13.15 18.78 19.76
C GLU A 286 11.76 18.36 20.26
N LEU A 287 11.62 17.12 20.73
CA LEU A 287 10.36 16.56 21.20
C LEU A 287 9.81 17.32 22.41
N ARG A 288 10.66 17.71 23.36
CA ARG A 288 10.25 18.51 24.52
C ARG A 288 9.71 19.87 24.11
N THR A 289 10.30 20.50 23.09
CA THR A 289 9.84 21.80 22.57
C THR A 289 8.48 21.66 21.90
N VAL A 290 8.31 20.67 21.02
CA VAL A 290 7.03 20.37 20.37
C VAL A 290 5.94 20.04 21.41
N ALA A 291 6.25 19.19 22.39
CA ALA A 291 5.32 18.84 23.47
C ALA A 291 4.87 20.07 24.28
N ARG A 292 5.80 21.00 24.57
CA ARG A 292 5.48 22.25 25.26
C ARG A 292 4.55 23.14 24.43
N GLN A 293 4.78 23.26 23.12
CA GLN A 293 3.93 24.04 22.21
C GLN A 293 2.52 23.46 22.13
N ILE A 294 2.39 22.13 21.97
CA ILE A 294 1.09 21.44 21.98
C ILE A 294 0.37 21.69 23.31
N TYR A 295 1.07 21.54 24.44
CA TYR A 295 0.49 21.76 25.76
C TYR A 295 -0.02 23.21 25.93
N GLN A 296 0.76 24.21 25.50
CA GLN A 296 0.35 25.61 25.52
C GLN A 296 -0.89 25.86 24.66
N ALA A 297 -0.93 25.32 23.44
CA ALA A 297 -2.07 25.47 22.54
C ALA A 297 -3.34 24.78 23.10
N VAL A 298 -3.21 23.62 23.75
CA VAL A 298 -4.35 22.94 24.39
C VAL A 298 -4.91 23.75 25.56
N ARG A 299 -4.06 24.46 26.32
CA ARG A 299 -4.54 25.41 27.34
C ARG A 299 -5.28 26.61 26.74
N GLN A 300 -5.09 26.89 25.45
CA GLN A 300 -5.74 27.96 24.68
C GLN A 300 -6.89 27.43 23.79
N CYS A 301 -7.59 26.39 24.24
CA CYS A 301 -8.77 25.78 23.60
C CYS A 301 -8.49 24.84 22.40
N ALA A 302 -7.25 24.54 22.03
CA ALA A 302 -6.98 23.45 21.08
C ALA A 302 -7.23 22.07 21.74
N ARG A 303 -7.40 21.01 20.95
CA ARG A 303 -7.51 19.64 21.44
C ARG A 303 -6.35 18.81 20.94
N TYR A 304 -5.93 17.80 21.70
CA TYR A 304 -4.84 16.91 21.29
C TYR A 304 -5.04 16.25 19.91
N ARG A 305 -6.29 15.96 19.52
CA ARG A 305 -6.62 15.39 18.21
C ARG A 305 -6.38 16.34 17.02
N ASP A 306 -6.18 17.62 17.28
CA ASP A 306 -5.96 18.63 16.25
C ASP A 306 -4.47 18.68 15.83
N PHE A 307 -3.60 17.93 16.51
CA PHE A 307 -2.15 17.84 16.23
C PHE A 307 -1.79 16.49 15.62
N LEU A 308 -0.87 16.51 14.64
CA LEU A 308 -0.27 15.32 14.04
C LEU A 308 1.25 15.46 14.09
N ILE A 309 1.92 14.53 14.76
CA ILE A 309 3.38 14.45 14.80
C ILE A 309 3.82 13.36 13.83
N LEU A 310 4.71 13.72 12.90
CA LEU A 310 5.24 12.80 11.89
C LEU A 310 6.76 12.74 12.05
N ALA A 311 7.30 11.51 12.09
CA ALA A 311 8.74 11.27 12.06
C ALA A 311 9.03 10.20 11.02
N ARG A 312 10.14 10.34 10.29
CA ARG A 312 10.54 9.35 9.27
C ARG A 312 10.97 8.02 9.89
N ARG A 313 11.55 8.07 11.08
CA ARG A 313 11.96 6.92 11.91
C ARG A 313 11.47 7.18 13.32
N LEU A 314 10.72 6.22 13.87
CA LEU A 314 10.17 6.27 15.23
C LEU A 314 10.98 5.41 16.21
N ASP A 315 11.87 4.56 15.69
CA ASP A 315 12.79 3.79 16.50
C ASP A 315 13.90 4.70 17.05
N PRO A 316 14.33 4.49 18.30
CA PRO A 316 15.40 5.27 18.94
C PRO A 316 16.76 5.13 18.25
#